data_AF-F4NA73-F1
#
_entry.id   AF-F4NA73-F1
#
_cell.length_a   1.000
_cell.length_b   1.000
_cell.length_c   1.000
_cell.angle_alpha   90.00
_cell.angle_beta   90.00
_cell.angle_gamma   90.00
#
_symmetry.space_group_name_H-M   'P 1'
#
loop_
_entity.id
_entity.type
_entity.pdbx_description
1 polymer ?
#
loop_
_entity_poly.entity_id
_entity_poly.type
_entity_poly.pdbx_seq_one_letter_code
_entity_poly.pdbx_strand_id
1 'polypeptide(L)'
;MNSINLMNHYKKFKKDIEERFSIPLHYVIFGILLIMWFLNIPIDQLISFLDDDFKFKILYAFSIVYNHILLCTLIISFLIFIIIMIFDKLNMNSFVPPDKEYVDGTKVSINYMSAINRLVNIYILIFTKYWIYYFLALVLINNGKFIYLNETSIYLNNIIMILNVVLLFLHIIRSIFVLKMPVDDLLLRINQHELEEYYNILNEKNGYVIVKPEYRKMTNYYLLKIDDRCNDSQFYKVINKSKSLDEIIYNFDYLTNNL
;
A
#
# COMPACT_ATOMS: atom_id res chain seq x y z
N MET A 1 2.12 -28.31 -18.59
CA MET A 1 1.12 -27.83 -17.63
C MET A 1 1.74 -26.63 -16.92
N ASN A 2 1.48 -25.42 -17.43
CA ASN A 2 2.07 -24.20 -16.87
C ASN A 2 1.45 -23.99 -15.49
N SER A 3 2.25 -24.15 -14.44
CA SER A 3 1.87 -23.65 -13.12
C SER A 3 1.61 -22.17 -13.28
N ILE A 4 0.32 -21.79 -13.28
CA ILE A 4 -0.07 -20.39 -13.17
C ILE A 4 0.68 -19.88 -11.96
N ASN A 5 1.64 -18.98 -12.20
CA ASN A 5 2.49 -18.48 -11.15
C ASN A 5 1.66 -17.46 -10.35
N LEU A 6 0.73 -17.98 -9.54
CA LEU A 6 -0.27 -17.26 -8.75
C LEU A 6 0.39 -16.15 -7.93
N MET A 7 1.62 -16.39 -7.47
CA MET A 7 2.41 -15.41 -6.74
C MET A 7 2.74 -14.17 -7.59
N ASN A 8 3.06 -14.34 -8.87
CA ASN A 8 3.32 -13.23 -9.79
C ASN A 8 2.03 -12.47 -10.12
N HIS A 9 0.91 -13.18 -10.34
CA HIS A 9 -0.39 -12.54 -10.55
C HIS A 9 -0.86 -11.78 -9.31
N TYR A 10 -0.70 -12.36 -8.12
CA TYR A 10 -1.01 -11.69 -6.86
C TYR A 10 -0.17 -10.44 -6.65
N LYS A 11 1.15 -10.51 -6.89
CA LYS A 11 2.04 -9.35 -6.79
C LYS A 11 1.64 -8.24 -7.77
N LYS A 12 1.30 -8.59 -9.01
CA LYS A 12 0.84 -7.63 -10.02
C LYS A 12 -0.48 -7.00 -9.62
N PHE A 13 -1.47 -7.80 -9.22
CA PHE A 13 -2.77 -7.33 -8.77
C PHE A 13 -2.69 -6.43 -7.53
N LYS A 14 -1.89 -6.84 -6.53
CA LYS A 14 -1.61 -6.04 -5.35
C LYS A 14 -1.02 -4.68 -5.72
N LYS A 15 -0.01 -4.69 -6.60
CA LYS A 15 0.64 -3.48 -7.10
C LYS A 15 -0.37 -2.59 -7.83
N ASP A 16 -1.18 -3.16 -8.73
CA ASP A 16 -2.19 -2.41 -9.47
C ASP A 16 -3.22 -1.78 -8.52
N ILE A 17 -3.69 -2.50 -7.49
CA ILE A 17 -4.64 -1.93 -6.51
C ILE A 17 -4.02 -0.83 -5.65
N GLU A 18 -2.86 -1.10 -5.06
CA GLU A 18 -2.20 -0.16 -4.15
C GLU A 18 -1.67 1.08 -4.88
N GLU A 19 -1.25 0.94 -6.14
CA GLU A 19 -0.75 2.05 -6.97
C GLU A 19 -1.87 2.81 -7.66
N ARG A 20 -2.88 2.15 -8.24
CA ARG A 20 -3.98 2.80 -8.99
C ARG A 20 -5.03 3.39 -8.05
N PHE A 21 -5.53 2.61 -7.09
CA PHE A 21 -6.62 3.03 -6.22
C PHE A 21 -6.14 3.65 -4.91
N SER A 22 -4.85 3.54 -4.55
CA SER A 22 -4.32 4.03 -3.27
C SER A 22 -5.02 3.46 -2.02
N ILE A 23 -5.75 2.34 -2.17
CA ILE A 23 -6.36 1.59 -1.06
C ILE A 23 -5.46 0.39 -0.75
N PRO A 24 -5.09 0.16 0.52
CA PRO A 24 -4.39 -1.07 0.88
C PRO A 24 -5.25 -2.31 0.58
N LEU A 25 -4.65 -3.34 -0.03
CA LEU A 25 -5.39 -4.52 -0.51
C LEU A 25 -6.25 -5.18 0.58
N HIS A 26 -5.78 -5.22 1.82
CA HIS A 26 -6.53 -5.80 2.94
C HIS A 26 -7.85 -5.07 3.22
N TYR A 27 -7.91 -3.75 3.01
CA TYR A 27 -9.16 -2.99 3.14
C TYR A 27 -10.11 -3.25 1.95
N VAL A 28 -9.59 -3.50 0.75
CA VAL A 28 -10.42 -3.95 -0.38
C VAL A 28 -11.07 -5.30 -0.05
N ILE A 29 -10.28 -6.26 0.45
CA ILE A 29 -10.77 -7.56 0.90
C ILE A 29 -11.83 -7.36 1.99
N PHE A 30 -11.56 -6.50 2.98
CA PHE A 30 -12.49 -6.21 4.06
C PHE A 30 -13.82 -5.63 3.56
N GLY A 31 -13.79 -4.69 2.61
CA GLY A 31 -15.01 -4.12 2.01
C GLY A 31 -15.85 -5.18 1.30
N ILE A 32 -15.22 -6.05 0.51
CA ILE A 32 -15.91 -7.17 -0.15
C ILE A 32 -16.54 -8.10 0.90
N LEU A 33 -15.80 -8.45 1.96
CA LEU A 33 -16.29 -9.31 3.04
C LEU A 33 -17.47 -8.69 3.80
N LEU A 34 -17.46 -7.38 4.03
CA LEU A 34 -18.58 -6.68 4.66
C LEU A 34 -19.85 -6.77 3.81
N ILE A 35 -19.75 -6.54 2.50
CA ILE A 35 -20.89 -6.67 1.58
C ILE A 35 -21.42 -8.11 1.60
N MET A 36 -20.50 -9.06 1.50
CA MET A 36 -20.77 -10.49 1.54
C MET A 36 -21.50 -10.94 2.81
N TRP A 37 -21.01 -10.50 3.97
CA TRP A 37 -21.61 -10.77 5.27
C TRP A 37 -22.98 -10.09 5.41
N PHE A 38 -23.10 -8.82 5.00
CA PHE A 38 -24.35 -8.07 5.04
C PHE A 38 -25.46 -8.69 4.18
N LEU A 39 -25.10 -9.19 2.99
CA LEU A 39 -26.02 -9.86 2.06
C LEU A 39 -26.26 -11.35 2.40
N ASN A 40 -25.64 -11.88 3.46
CA ASN A 40 -25.69 -13.30 3.84
C ASN A 40 -25.37 -14.26 2.68
N ILE A 41 -24.37 -13.93 1.87
CA ILE A 41 -23.92 -14.82 0.78
C ILE A 41 -23.28 -16.07 1.41
N PRO A 42 -23.64 -17.30 0.98
CA PRO A 42 -23.14 -18.55 1.55
C PRO A 42 -21.72 -18.87 1.06
N ILE A 43 -20.73 -18.21 1.67
CA ILE A 43 -19.31 -18.28 1.27
C ILE A 43 -18.59 -19.40 2.00
N ASP A 44 -19.20 -19.91 3.06
CA ASP A 44 -18.84 -21.17 3.73
C ASP A 44 -18.70 -22.33 2.75
N GLN A 45 -19.49 -22.33 1.67
CA GLN A 45 -19.38 -23.32 0.59
C GLN A 45 -18.01 -23.31 -0.11
N LEU A 46 -17.33 -22.16 -0.20
CA LEU A 46 -16.01 -22.07 -0.85
C LEU A 46 -14.93 -22.87 -0.12
N ILE A 47 -15.11 -23.10 1.18
CA ILE A 47 -14.18 -23.85 2.02
C ILE A 47 -14.78 -25.16 2.54
N SER A 48 -15.90 -25.59 1.96
CA SER A 48 -16.58 -26.83 2.34
C SER A 48 -15.69 -28.08 2.22
N PHE A 49 -14.69 -28.04 1.33
CA PHE A 49 -13.71 -29.11 1.16
C PHE A 49 -12.70 -29.24 2.32
N LEU A 50 -12.59 -28.24 3.19
CA LEU A 50 -11.70 -28.29 4.35
C LEU A 50 -12.37 -29.06 5.49
N ASP A 51 -11.57 -29.84 6.20
CA ASP A 51 -11.98 -30.57 7.39
C ASP A 51 -12.37 -29.62 8.53
N ASP A 52 -13.37 -30.00 9.32
CA ASP A 52 -13.91 -29.15 10.39
C ASP A 52 -12.89 -28.94 11.52
N ASP A 53 -12.06 -29.95 11.80
CA ASP A 53 -10.92 -29.85 12.71
C ASP A 53 -9.91 -28.78 12.25
N PHE A 54 -9.69 -28.66 10.94
CA PHE A 54 -8.78 -27.67 10.38
C PHE A 54 -9.39 -26.26 10.48
N LYS A 55 -10.67 -26.10 10.15
CA LYS A 55 -11.41 -24.84 10.33
C LYS A 55 -11.39 -24.39 11.79
N PHE A 56 -11.61 -25.32 12.73
CA PHE A 56 -11.54 -25.08 14.16
C PHE A 56 -10.16 -24.56 14.58
N LYS A 57 -9.08 -25.23 14.18
CA LYS A 57 -7.70 -24.82 14.53
C LYS A 57 -7.37 -23.41 14.05
N ILE A 58 -7.84 -23.04 12.84
CA ILE A 58 -7.65 -21.67 12.31
C ILE A 58 -8.36 -20.66 13.20
N LEU A 59 -9.66 -20.86 13.47
CA LEU A 59 -10.43 -19.93 14.30
C LEU A 59 -9.87 -19.84 15.72
N TYR A 60 -9.48 -20.97 16.31
CA TYR A 60 -8.93 -21.02 17.66
C TYR A 60 -7.59 -20.28 17.77
N ALA A 61 -6.72 -20.41 16.76
CA ALA A 61 -5.45 -19.68 16.74
C ALA A 61 -5.66 -18.16 16.76
N PHE A 62 -6.62 -17.66 15.98
CA PHE A 62 -6.97 -16.24 16.04
C PHE A 62 -7.67 -15.86 17.36
N SER A 63 -8.58 -16.70 17.85
CA SER A 63 -9.34 -16.39 19.06
C SER A 63 -8.44 -16.26 20.28
N ILE A 64 -7.32 -16.99 20.38
CA ILE A 64 -6.33 -16.79 21.46
C ILE A 64 -5.86 -15.33 21.52
N VAL A 65 -5.49 -14.76 20.37
CA VAL A 65 -5.00 -13.38 20.30
C VAL A 65 -6.12 -12.39 20.62
N TYR A 66 -7.28 -12.57 19.98
CA TYR A 66 -8.39 -11.62 20.08
C TYR A 66 -9.20 -11.74 21.37
N ASN A 67 -9.11 -12.86 22.09
CA ASN A 67 -9.63 -13.02 23.44
C ASN A 67 -8.74 -12.35 24.49
N HIS A 68 -7.46 -12.22 24.20
CA HIS A 68 -6.47 -11.62 25.09
C HIS A 68 -5.93 -10.29 24.57
N ILE A 69 -6.71 -9.59 23.74
CA ILE A 69 -6.24 -8.36 23.09
C ILE A 69 -5.80 -7.29 24.09
N LEU A 70 -6.52 -7.11 25.20
CA LEU A 70 -6.11 -6.20 26.29
C LEU A 70 -4.75 -6.59 26.87
N LEU A 71 -4.53 -7.88 27.13
CA LEU A 71 -3.27 -8.37 27.65
C LEU A 71 -2.13 -8.16 26.64
N CYS A 72 -2.36 -8.42 25.35
CA CYS A 72 -1.42 -8.09 24.29
C CYS A 72 -1.09 -6.59 24.25
N THR A 73 -2.08 -5.71 24.40
CA THR A 73 -1.84 -4.26 24.44
C THR A 73 -1.03 -3.82 25.65
N LEU A 74 -1.26 -4.45 26.81
CA LEU A 74 -0.50 -4.17 28.03
C LEU A 74 0.94 -4.62 27.91
N ILE A 75 1.20 -5.82 27.37
CA ILE A 75 2.55 -6.33 27.14
C ILE A 75 3.35 -5.41 26.20
N ILE A 76 2.76 -5.00 25.08
CA ILE A 76 3.44 -4.12 24.12
C ILE A 76 3.73 -2.75 24.76
N SER A 77 2.75 -2.17 25.45
CA SER A 77 2.93 -0.88 26.16
C SER A 77 4.01 -0.97 27.23
N PHE A 78 4.04 -2.07 27.99
CA PHE A 78 5.04 -2.33 29.01
C PHE A 78 6.46 -2.45 28.41
N LEU A 79 6.61 -3.14 27.27
CA LEU A 79 7.89 -3.22 26.55
C LEU A 79 8.37 -1.84 26.07
N ILE A 80 7.48 -1.03 25.50
CA ILE A 80 7.81 0.35 25.10
C ILE A 80 8.27 1.16 26.31
N PHE A 81 7.55 1.06 27.43
CA PHE A 81 7.92 1.75 28.66
C PHE A 81 9.28 1.31 29.20
N ILE A 82 9.60 0.01 29.19
CA ILE A 82 10.91 -0.50 29.58
C ILE A 82 12.01 0.11 28.70
N ILE A 83 11.81 0.12 27.38
CA ILE A 83 12.80 0.67 26.44
C ILE A 83 13.05 2.15 26.77
N ILE A 84 11.99 2.94 26.93
CA ILE A 84 12.10 4.37 27.28
C ILE A 84 12.83 4.55 28.62
N MET A 85 12.46 3.79 29.66
CA MET A 85 13.11 3.87 30.97
C MET A 85 14.60 3.53 30.93
N ILE A 86 14.99 2.50 30.16
CA ILE A 86 16.38 2.06 30.03
C ILE A 86 17.22 3.09 29.27
N PHE A 87 16.73 3.57 28.12
CA PHE A 87 17.52 4.42 27.23
C PHE A 87 17.46 5.90 27.60
N ASP A 88 16.28 6.43 27.93
CA ASP A 88 16.13 7.86 28.22
C ASP A 88 16.41 8.20 29.70
N LYS A 89 15.94 7.38 30.65
CA LYS A 89 16.03 7.71 32.09
C LYS A 89 17.30 7.17 32.75
N LEU A 90 17.71 5.95 32.41
CA LEU A 90 18.92 5.32 32.95
C LEU A 90 20.18 5.62 32.13
N ASN A 91 20.03 6.34 31.01
CA ASN A 91 21.10 6.73 30.08
C ASN A 91 22.05 5.58 29.75
N MET A 92 21.50 4.37 29.56
CA MET A 92 22.27 3.16 29.28
C MET A 92 22.83 3.11 27.85
N ASN A 93 22.80 4.23 27.11
CA ASN A 93 23.42 4.38 25.80
C ASN A 93 24.91 3.99 25.81
N SER A 94 25.59 4.14 26.95
CA SER A 94 27.00 3.73 27.15
C SER A 94 27.24 2.21 27.20
N PHE A 95 26.21 1.41 27.47
CA PHE A 95 26.29 -0.06 27.53
C PHE A 95 25.95 -0.73 26.18
N VAL A 96 25.55 0.08 25.20
CA VAL A 96 25.23 -0.36 23.86
C VAL A 96 26.53 -0.48 23.07
N PRO A 97 26.77 -1.58 22.34
CA PRO A 97 27.96 -1.72 21.51
C PRO A 97 28.05 -0.56 20.50
N PRO A 98 29.26 -0.06 20.24
CA PRO A 98 29.47 1.03 19.29
C PRO A 98 29.05 0.61 17.89
N ASP A 99 28.72 1.61 17.07
CA ASP A 99 28.29 1.43 15.69
C ASP A 99 29.26 0.56 14.90
N LYS A 100 28.73 -0.43 14.19
CA LYS A 100 29.51 -1.29 13.30
C LYS A 100 29.41 -0.75 11.88
N GLU A 101 30.55 -0.37 11.31
CA GLU A 101 30.66 -0.02 9.90
C GLU A 101 31.06 -1.25 9.09
N TYR A 102 30.27 -1.61 8.09
CA TYR A 102 30.50 -2.74 7.20
C TYR A 102 31.31 -2.30 5.98
N VAL A 103 31.94 -3.28 5.31
CA VAL A 103 32.80 -3.06 4.13
C VAL A 103 32.03 -2.43 2.95
N ASP A 104 30.70 -2.52 2.95
CA ASP A 104 29.81 -1.88 1.97
C ASP A 104 29.44 -0.42 2.32
N GLY A 105 30.02 0.15 3.38
CA GLY A 105 29.74 1.51 3.85
C GLY A 105 28.45 1.64 4.68
N THR A 106 27.78 0.53 5.02
CA THR A 106 26.61 0.57 5.90
C THR A 106 27.04 0.65 7.38
N LYS A 107 26.40 1.55 8.14
CA LYS A 107 26.57 1.65 9.60
C LYS A 107 25.37 1.04 10.30
N VAL A 108 25.60 0.04 11.15
CA VAL A 108 24.58 -0.53 12.02
C VAL A 108 24.80 -0.01 13.43
N SER A 109 23.85 0.81 13.87
CA SER A 109 23.73 1.30 15.24
C SER A 109 22.47 0.71 15.90
N ILE A 110 22.51 0.53 17.21
CA ILE A 110 21.31 0.14 17.97
C ILE A 110 20.47 1.40 18.15
N ASN A 111 19.36 1.46 17.41
CA ASN A 111 18.41 2.56 17.46
C ASN A 111 17.15 2.13 18.22
N TYR A 112 17.06 2.53 19.49
CA TYR A 112 15.90 2.20 20.34
C TYR A 112 14.61 2.88 19.86
N MET A 113 14.69 4.05 19.23
CA MET A 113 13.52 4.70 18.60
C MET A 113 12.99 3.86 17.44
N SER A 114 13.86 3.24 16.65
CA SER A 114 13.45 2.25 15.65
C SER A 114 12.77 1.03 16.29
N ALA A 115 13.21 0.58 17.47
CA ALA A 115 12.57 -0.54 18.17
C ALA A 115 11.15 -0.17 18.65
N ILE A 116 10.98 1.03 19.24
CA ILE A 116 9.68 1.58 19.63
C ILE A 116 8.75 1.66 18.41
N ASN A 117 9.23 2.23 17.30
CA ASN A 117 8.44 2.34 16.07
C ASN A 117 8.00 0.97 15.53
N ARG A 118 8.86 -0.07 15.64
CA ARG A 118 8.49 -1.44 15.25
C ARG A 118 7.40 -2.00 16.16
N LEU A 119 7.48 -1.79 17.48
CA LEU A 119 6.45 -2.23 18.44
C LEU A 119 5.12 -1.52 18.20
N VAL A 120 5.14 -0.21 17.98
CA VAL A 120 3.94 0.56 17.62
C VAL A 120 3.35 0.06 16.29
N ASN A 121 4.19 -0.27 15.30
CA ASN A 121 3.70 -0.83 14.05
C ASN A 121 3.05 -2.21 14.24
N ILE A 122 3.62 -3.08 15.08
CA ILE A 122 2.99 -4.37 15.44
C ILE A 122 1.61 -4.12 16.07
N TYR A 123 1.51 -3.16 16.98
CA TYR A 123 0.25 -2.76 17.59
C TYR A 123 -0.78 -2.37 16.52
N ILE A 124 -0.43 -1.46 15.62
CA ILE A 124 -1.31 -1.03 14.52
C ILE A 124 -1.73 -2.22 13.64
N LEU A 125 -0.82 -3.14 13.33
CA LEU A 125 -1.10 -4.31 12.49
C LEU A 125 -2.10 -5.28 13.14
N ILE A 126 -2.04 -5.47 14.47
CA ILE A 126 -2.98 -6.32 15.22
C ILE A 126 -4.40 -5.81 15.11
N PHE A 127 -4.59 -4.48 15.23
CA PHE A 127 -5.92 -3.83 15.19
C PHE A 127 -6.48 -3.64 13.78
N THR A 128 -5.62 -3.68 12.75
CA THR A 128 -6.01 -3.43 11.35
C THR A 128 -5.89 -4.71 10.52
N LYS A 129 -4.74 -4.92 9.89
CA LYS A 129 -4.49 -5.97 8.91
C LYS A 129 -4.78 -7.37 9.44
N TYR A 130 -4.30 -7.72 10.64
CA TYR A 130 -4.51 -9.06 11.20
C TYR A 130 -5.94 -9.26 11.67
N TRP A 131 -6.59 -8.20 12.17
CA TRP A 131 -7.99 -8.28 12.56
C TRP A 131 -8.90 -8.51 11.35
N ILE A 132 -8.60 -7.88 10.22
CA ILE A 132 -9.31 -8.14 8.95
C ILE A 132 -9.18 -9.61 8.52
N TYR A 133 -8.01 -10.22 8.69
CA TYR A 133 -7.85 -11.65 8.40
C TYR A 133 -8.58 -12.56 9.38
N TYR A 134 -8.69 -12.16 10.65
CA TYR A 134 -9.55 -12.86 11.60
C TYR A 134 -11.03 -12.74 11.19
N PHE A 135 -11.48 -11.55 10.80
CA PHE A 135 -12.83 -11.32 10.30
C PHE A 135 -13.11 -12.14 9.03
N LEU A 136 -12.17 -12.21 8.10
CA LEU A 136 -12.23 -13.12 6.95
C LEU A 136 -12.46 -14.56 7.39
N ALA A 137 -11.66 -15.07 8.33
CA ALA A 137 -11.81 -16.43 8.84
C ALA A 137 -13.18 -16.65 9.50
N LEU A 138 -13.68 -15.68 10.27
CA LEU A 138 -15.01 -15.72 10.88
C LEU A 138 -16.14 -15.74 9.86
N VAL A 139 -16.07 -14.91 8.83
CA VAL A 139 -17.08 -14.88 7.75
C VAL A 139 -17.07 -16.19 6.97
N LEU A 140 -15.90 -16.71 6.64
CA LEU A 140 -15.78 -17.96 5.89
C LEU A 140 -16.22 -19.19 6.67
N ILE A 141 -15.86 -19.30 7.95
CA ILE A 141 -16.05 -20.53 8.73
C ILE A 141 -17.35 -20.52 9.52
N ASN A 142 -17.78 -19.34 10.00
CA ASN A 142 -18.91 -19.25 10.92
C ASN A 142 -19.84 -18.05 10.64
N ASN A 143 -19.98 -17.66 9.37
CA ASN A 143 -20.90 -16.61 8.92
C ASN A 143 -20.80 -15.30 9.73
N GLY A 144 -19.58 -14.96 10.17
CA GLY A 144 -19.29 -13.72 10.88
C GLY A 144 -19.71 -13.69 12.35
N LYS A 145 -20.17 -14.81 12.92
CA LYS A 145 -20.45 -14.90 14.36
C LYS A 145 -19.17 -15.18 15.14
N PHE A 146 -18.87 -14.36 16.14
CA PHE A 146 -17.74 -14.57 17.05
C PHE A 146 -17.92 -15.87 17.85
N ILE A 147 -16.97 -16.79 17.74
CA ILE A 147 -16.87 -18.01 18.57
C ILE A 147 -15.54 -17.98 19.34
N TYR A 148 -15.51 -18.65 20.49
CA TYR A 148 -14.30 -18.83 21.32
C TYR A 148 -13.75 -17.54 21.93
N LEU A 149 -14.58 -16.49 21.99
CA LEU A 149 -14.31 -15.23 22.65
C LEU A 149 -15.18 -15.09 23.90
N ASN A 150 -14.62 -14.53 24.96
CA ASN A 150 -15.37 -14.12 26.13
C ASN A 150 -16.25 -12.90 25.80
N GLU A 151 -17.32 -12.65 26.56
CA GLU A 151 -18.27 -11.55 26.29
C GLU A 151 -17.59 -10.17 26.20
N THR A 152 -16.65 -9.90 27.10
CA THR A 152 -15.86 -8.66 27.08
C THR A 152 -15.00 -8.55 25.82
N SER A 153 -14.39 -9.66 25.39
CA SER A 153 -13.62 -9.74 24.16
C SER A 153 -14.50 -9.57 22.92
N ILE A 154 -15.73 -10.09 22.91
CA ILE A 154 -16.70 -9.87 21.83
C ILE A 154 -16.99 -8.38 21.71
N TYR A 155 -17.28 -7.70 22.83
CA TYR A 155 -17.52 -6.25 22.83
C TYR A 155 -16.33 -5.46 22.27
N LEU A 156 -15.10 -5.79 22.68
CA LEU A 156 -13.90 -5.15 22.15
C LEU A 156 -13.73 -5.41 20.65
N ASN A 157 -13.95 -6.64 20.18
CA ASN A 157 -13.85 -6.96 18.76
C ASN A 157 -14.91 -6.24 17.92
N ASN A 158 -16.10 -6.01 18.46
CA ASN A 158 -17.11 -5.17 17.82
C ASN A 158 -16.64 -3.71 17.69
N ILE A 159 -15.98 -3.16 18.71
CA ILE A 159 -15.38 -1.81 18.62
C ILE A 159 -14.31 -1.77 17.52
N ILE A 160 -13.45 -2.79 17.44
CA ILE A 160 -12.41 -2.89 16.42
C ILE A 160 -13.02 -3.01 15.01
N MET A 161 -14.15 -3.72 14.87
CA MET A 161 -14.91 -3.77 13.63
C MET A 161 -15.36 -2.39 13.18
N ILE A 162 -15.98 -1.62 14.08
CA ILE A 162 -16.42 -0.24 13.80
C ILE A 162 -15.23 0.63 13.39
N LEU A 163 -14.10 0.53 14.11
CA LEU A 163 -12.88 1.25 13.77
C LEU A 163 -12.40 0.92 12.34
N ASN A 164 -12.36 -0.36 11.96
CA ASN A 164 -11.94 -0.78 10.62
C ASN A 164 -12.92 -0.33 9.53
N VAL A 165 -14.23 -0.26 9.83
CA VAL A 165 -15.24 0.30 8.91
C VAL A 165 -15.01 1.78 8.68
N VAL A 166 -14.72 2.54 9.74
CA VAL A 166 -14.38 3.98 9.63
C VAL A 166 -13.10 4.16 8.81
N LEU A 167 -12.06 3.36 9.06
CA LEU A 167 -10.81 3.41 8.29
C LEU A 167 -11.02 3.06 6.81
N LEU A 168 -11.85 2.07 6.51
CA LEU A 168 -12.25 1.73 5.14
C LEU A 168 -12.92 2.93 4.45
N PHE A 169 -13.85 3.60 5.13
CA PHE A 169 -14.54 4.77 4.57
C PHE A 169 -13.56 5.92 4.31
N LEU A 170 -12.63 6.19 5.22
CA LEU A 170 -11.56 7.17 5.01
C LEU A 170 -10.68 6.82 3.81
N HIS A 171 -10.35 5.54 3.62
CA HIS A 171 -9.63 5.08 2.43
C HIS A 171 -10.42 5.31 1.15
N ILE A 172 -11.72 4.99 1.13
CA ILE A 172 -12.59 5.20 -0.03
C ILE A 172 -12.67 6.70 -0.39
N ILE A 173 -12.93 7.57 0.60
CA ILE A 173 -12.95 9.02 0.41
C ILE A 173 -11.61 9.48 -0.19
N ARG A 174 -10.50 9.10 0.45
CA ARG A 174 -9.17 9.46 -0.02
C ARG A 174 -8.93 9.01 -1.46
N SER A 175 -9.39 7.82 -1.82
CA SER A 175 -9.21 7.27 -3.16
C SER A 175 -10.06 7.95 -4.23
N ILE A 176 -11.23 8.46 -3.88
CA ILE A 176 -12.04 9.29 -4.79
C ILE A 176 -11.28 10.58 -5.13
N PHE A 177 -10.64 11.21 -4.15
CA PHE A 177 -9.89 12.45 -4.35
C PHE A 177 -8.47 12.24 -4.90
N VAL A 178 -7.86 11.08 -4.66
CA VAL A 178 -6.50 10.75 -5.12
C VAL A 178 -6.58 9.84 -6.34
N LEU A 179 -6.87 10.44 -7.50
CA LEU A 179 -6.74 9.79 -8.80
C LEU A 179 -5.25 9.63 -9.14
N LYS A 180 -4.67 8.48 -8.81
CA LYS A 180 -3.39 8.06 -9.40
C LYS A 180 -3.68 7.38 -10.72
N MET A 181 -3.76 8.17 -11.78
CA MET A 181 -3.78 7.61 -13.13
C MET A 181 -2.46 6.84 -13.34
N PRO A 182 -2.51 5.52 -13.57
CA PRO A 182 -1.33 4.81 -14.02
C PRO A 182 -0.93 5.43 -15.34
N VAL A 183 0.37 5.44 -15.60
CA VAL A 183 0.83 5.95 -16.88
C VAL A 183 0.19 5.10 -17.96
N ASP A 184 -0.71 5.69 -18.76
CA ASP A 184 -1.10 5.06 -19.99
C ASP A 184 0.18 4.85 -20.80
N ASP A 185 0.61 3.60 -20.91
CA ASP A 185 1.62 3.17 -21.88
C ASP A 185 1.08 3.32 -23.33
N LEU A 186 -0.15 3.81 -23.48
CA LEU A 186 -0.86 4.09 -24.73
C LEU A 186 -1.04 5.59 -25.03
N LEU A 187 -0.56 6.50 -24.17
CA LEU A 187 -0.58 7.94 -24.48
C LEU A 187 0.38 8.22 -25.65
N LEU A 188 -0.13 8.12 -26.86
CA LEU A 188 0.58 8.40 -28.10
C LEU A 188 0.51 9.88 -28.49
N ARG A 189 -0.53 10.58 -28.00
CA ARG A 189 -0.80 11.99 -28.30
C ARG A 189 -1.33 12.72 -27.07
N ILE A 190 -0.93 13.97 -26.89
CA ILE A 190 -1.35 14.89 -25.82
C ILE A 190 -1.89 16.16 -26.50
N ASN A 191 -3.04 16.66 -26.06
CA ASN A 191 -3.58 17.93 -26.57
C ASN A 191 -2.85 19.12 -25.92
N GLN A 192 -2.72 20.25 -26.61
CA GLN A 192 -2.14 21.48 -26.07
C GLN A 192 -2.84 21.94 -24.78
N HIS A 193 -4.18 21.84 -24.71
CA HIS A 193 -4.90 22.19 -23.49
C HIS A 193 -4.51 21.30 -22.29
N GLU A 194 -4.33 19.99 -22.53
CA GLU A 194 -3.87 19.07 -21.48
C GLU A 194 -2.41 19.31 -21.09
N LEU A 195 -1.57 19.72 -22.05
CA LEU A 195 -0.18 20.08 -21.82
C LEU A 195 -0.07 21.23 -20.82
N GLU A 196 -0.87 22.29 -21.02
CA GLU A 196 -0.87 23.51 -20.20
C GLU A 196 -1.46 23.27 -18.80
N GLU A 197 -2.47 22.39 -18.68
CA GLU A 197 -3.20 22.19 -17.42
C GLU A 197 -2.57 21.13 -16.50
N TYR A 198 -1.92 20.10 -17.06
CA TYR A 198 -1.46 18.93 -16.28
C TYR A 198 0.05 18.69 -16.29
N TYR A 199 0.81 19.45 -17.09
CA TYR A 199 2.25 19.24 -17.26
C TYR A 199 3.07 20.53 -17.09
N ASN A 200 4.19 20.39 -16.39
CA ASN A 200 5.23 21.41 -16.33
C ASN A 200 6.18 21.23 -17.52
N ILE A 201 6.28 22.28 -18.33
CA ILE A 201 7.23 22.36 -19.44
C ILE A 201 8.62 22.63 -18.86
N LEU A 202 9.57 21.72 -19.13
CA LEU A 202 10.94 21.82 -18.65
C LEU A 202 11.86 22.47 -19.68
N ASN A 203 11.64 22.19 -20.97
CA ASN A 203 12.39 22.76 -22.07
C ASN A 203 11.60 22.65 -23.38
N GLU A 204 11.80 23.59 -24.30
CA GLU A 204 11.17 23.63 -25.62
C GLU A 204 12.17 24.14 -26.68
N LYS A 205 12.36 23.38 -27.75
CA LYS A 205 13.25 23.75 -28.87
C LYS A 205 12.85 23.04 -30.15
N ASN A 206 12.84 23.76 -31.28
CA ASN A 206 12.60 23.21 -32.63
C ASN A 206 11.34 22.32 -32.75
N GLY A 207 10.26 22.69 -32.06
CA GLY A 207 9.00 21.93 -32.05
C GLY A 207 9.02 20.65 -31.20
N TYR A 208 10.06 20.45 -30.40
CA TYR A 208 10.14 19.41 -29.36
C TYR A 208 9.97 20.02 -27.97
N VAL A 209 9.29 19.31 -27.08
CA VAL A 209 9.01 19.76 -25.71
C VAL A 209 9.33 18.64 -24.72
N ILE A 210 10.09 18.95 -23.68
CA ILE A 210 10.25 18.08 -22.52
C ILE A 210 9.22 18.48 -21.48
N VAL A 211 8.38 17.53 -21.06
CA VAL A 211 7.39 17.78 -20.02
C VAL A 211 7.47 16.79 -18.88
N LYS A 212 7.07 17.27 -17.70
CA LYS A 212 6.87 16.47 -16.50
C LYS A 212 5.44 16.69 -15.98
N PRO A 213 4.68 15.65 -15.66
CA PRO A 213 3.35 15.81 -15.07
C PRO A 213 3.43 16.52 -13.71
N GLU A 214 2.57 17.51 -13.49
CA GLU A 214 2.58 18.32 -12.26
C GLU A 214 2.10 17.51 -11.03
N TYR A 215 1.00 16.76 -11.19
CA TYR A 215 0.32 16.09 -10.08
C TYR A 215 0.74 14.63 -9.84
N ARG A 216 1.76 14.11 -10.54
CA ARG A 216 2.12 12.68 -10.46
C ARG A 216 3.29 12.43 -9.50
N LYS A 217 3.12 11.44 -8.61
CA LYS A 217 4.13 11.01 -7.62
C LYS A 217 5.34 10.30 -8.21
N MET A 218 5.21 9.63 -9.36
CA MET A 218 6.35 9.07 -10.09
C MET A 218 6.78 10.06 -11.18
N THR A 219 8.02 10.53 -11.10
CA THR A 219 8.69 11.35 -12.12
C THR A 219 8.97 10.52 -13.36
N ASN A 220 8.01 10.48 -14.28
CA ASN A 220 8.28 10.14 -15.67
C ASN A 220 8.37 11.44 -16.46
N TYR A 221 9.42 11.56 -17.26
CA TYR A 221 9.66 12.66 -18.18
C TYR A 221 9.23 12.21 -19.59
N TYR A 222 8.57 13.10 -20.31
CA TYR A 222 8.09 12.84 -21.67
C TYR A 222 8.79 13.79 -22.62
N LEU A 223 9.22 13.25 -23.76
CA LEU A 223 9.67 14.00 -24.91
C LEU A 223 8.56 14.02 -25.96
N LEU A 224 8.09 15.20 -26.27
CA LEU A 224 6.99 15.45 -27.18
C LEU A 224 7.47 16.15 -28.45
N LYS A 225 6.74 15.97 -29.56
CA LYS A 225 6.91 16.75 -30.78
C LYS A 225 5.56 17.20 -31.32
N ILE A 226 5.51 18.43 -31.82
CA ILE A 226 4.33 18.98 -32.49
C ILE A 226 3.98 18.07 -33.70
N ASP A 227 2.74 17.57 -33.75
CA ASP A 227 2.28 16.70 -34.84
C ASP A 227 1.80 17.53 -36.02
N ASP A 228 2.71 17.83 -36.96
CA ASP A 228 2.43 18.65 -38.16
C ASP A 228 1.44 18.00 -39.16
N ARG A 229 0.93 16.80 -38.88
CA ARG A 229 0.02 16.06 -39.78
C ARG A 229 -1.45 16.47 -39.64
N CYS A 230 -1.80 17.22 -38.61
CA CYS A 230 -3.16 17.74 -38.43
C CYS A 230 -3.16 19.25 -38.74
N ASN A 231 -3.87 19.65 -39.80
CA ASN A 231 -4.04 21.05 -40.19
C ASN A 231 -4.76 21.90 -39.12
N ASP A 232 -5.42 21.26 -38.15
CA ASP A 232 -5.89 21.89 -36.93
C ASP A 232 -4.85 21.64 -35.83
N SER A 233 -3.99 22.65 -35.65
CA SER A 233 -3.07 22.83 -34.55
C SER A 233 -3.66 22.39 -33.21
N GLN A 234 -2.84 21.69 -32.40
CA GLN A 234 -2.91 21.49 -30.93
C GLN A 234 -2.65 20.06 -30.45
N PHE A 235 -1.97 19.20 -31.23
CA PHE A 235 -1.58 17.87 -30.75
C PHE A 235 -0.07 17.67 -30.73
N TYR A 236 0.41 17.15 -29.61
CA TYR A 236 1.79 16.73 -29.38
C TYR A 236 1.87 15.22 -29.41
N LYS A 237 2.76 14.65 -30.23
CA LYS A 237 3.05 13.22 -30.24
C LYS A 237 4.12 12.90 -29.21
N VAL A 238 3.89 11.87 -28.40
CA VAL A 238 4.90 11.35 -27.47
C VAL A 238 5.93 10.55 -28.26
N ILE A 239 7.19 11.00 -28.26
CA ILE A 239 8.31 10.33 -28.94
C ILE A 239 9.03 9.39 -27.98
N ASN A 240 9.29 9.87 -26.76
CA ASN A 240 10.03 9.10 -25.76
C ASN A 240 9.50 9.37 -24.35
N LYS A 241 9.68 8.39 -23.46
CA LYS A 241 9.27 8.42 -22.06
C LYS A 241 10.32 7.68 -21.23
N SER A 242 10.87 8.33 -20.21
CA SER A 242 11.79 7.69 -19.27
C SER A 242 11.60 8.21 -17.84
N LYS A 243 12.05 7.41 -16.88
CA LYS A 243 12.19 7.82 -15.46
C LYS A 243 13.47 8.59 -15.22
N SER A 244 14.46 8.45 -16.12
CA SER A 244 15.71 9.19 -16.08
C SER A 244 15.55 10.49 -16.87
N LEU A 245 15.80 11.63 -16.23
CA LEU A 245 15.80 12.92 -16.91
C LEU A 245 16.95 13.00 -17.91
N ASP A 246 18.12 12.47 -17.56
CA ASP A 246 19.33 12.52 -18.38
C ASP A 246 19.13 11.81 -19.73
N GLU A 247 18.38 10.70 -19.73
CA GLU A 247 18.04 9.96 -20.94
C GLU A 247 17.11 10.77 -21.86
N ILE A 248 16.16 11.51 -21.28
CA ILE A 248 15.27 12.38 -22.06
C ILE A 248 16.01 13.60 -22.60
N ILE A 249 16.90 14.22 -21.81
CA ILE A 249 17.73 15.35 -22.25
C ILE A 249 18.65 14.91 -23.39
N TYR A 250 19.33 13.77 -23.25
CA TYR A 250 20.21 13.23 -24.30
C TYR A 250 19.47 13.05 -25.63
N ASN A 251 18.26 12.47 -25.59
CA ASN A 251 17.45 12.29 -26.79
C ASN A 251 16.90 13.61 -27.35
N PHE A 252 16.51 14.55 -26.48
CA PHE A 252 16.09 15.90 -26.88
C PHE A 252 17.21 16.65 -27.59
N ASP A 253 18.43 16.64 -27.04
CA ASP A 253 19.59 17.30 -27.63
C ASP A 253 19.98 16.66 -28.96
N TYR A 254 19.97 15.33 -29.04
CA TYR A 254 20.23 14.60 -30.28
C TYR A 254 19.22 14.95 -31.40
N LEU A 255 17.93 15.07 -31.06
CA LEU A 255 16.87 15.36 -32.02
C LEU A 255 16.77 16.84 -32.40
N THR A 256 17.22 17.75 -31.53
CA THR A 256 17.14 19.20 -31.76
C THR A 256 18.42 19.81 -32.32
N ASN A 257 19.58 19.16 -32.18
CA ASN A 257 20.87 19.64 -32.70
C ASN A 257 21.26 19.03 -34.07
N ASN A 258 20.56 18.00 -34.55
CA ASN A 258 20.77 17.38 -35.87
C ASN A 258 19.82 17.93 -36.97
N LEU A 259 19.24 19.11 -36.75
CA LEU A 259 18.42 19.89 -37.68
C LEU A 259 18.97 21.31 -37.74
#